data_AF-A0A973F313-F1
#
_entry.id   AF-A0A973F313-F1
#
_cell.length_a   1.000
_cell.length_b   1.000
_cell.length_c   1.000
_cell.angle_alpha   90.00
_cell.angle_beta   90.00
_cell.angle_gamma   90.00
#
_symmetry.space_group_name_H-M   'P 1'
#
loop_
_entity.id
_entity.type
_entity.pdbx_description
1 polymer ?
#
loop_
_entity_poly.entity_id
_entity_poly.type
_entity_poly.pdbx_seq_one_letter_code
_entity_poly.pdbx_strand_id
1 'polypeptide(L)'
;MKIDDDKLNSLILRWAVLSGVADITPIVGADVAAVAGCQLKMFYEMADIYQVSVTKERFTELLTTLAAGVGGWAVTAFGATKLIKVYPGISNVFLYWQPPLVAAFTWAMGQVLKTYFPLIKEGKSWDKNDMKKAMRIAWNSAKNIDWKKEIKNSIHFK
;
A
#
# COMPACT_ATOMS: atom_id res chain seq x y z
N MET A 1 -14.76 -19.70 7.90
CA MET A 1 -13.43 -19.95 7.30
C MET A 1 -12.44 -19.03 7.99
N LYS A 2 -11.53 -19.59 8.81
CA LYS A 2 -10.53 -18.80 9.52
C LYS A 2 -9.39 -18.55 8.54
N ILE A 3 -9.31 -17.33 7.99
CA ILE A 3 -8.21 -16.96 7.10
C ILE A 3 -6.94 -16.93 7.94
N ASP A 4 -5.90 -17.57 7.45
CA ASP A 4 -4.59 -17.60 8.10
C ASP A 4 -3.95 -16.21 8.01
N ASP A 5 -3.87 -15.54 9.16
CA ASP A 5 -3.35 -14.19 9.28
C ASP A 5 -1.88 -14.10 8.84
N ASP A 6 -1.09 -15.16 9.01
CA ASP A 6 0.32 -15.18 8.65
C ASP A 6 0.50 -15.22 7.13
N LYS A 7 -0.31 -16.03 6.45
CA LYS A 7 -0.36 -16.04 4.98
C LYS A 7 -0.78 -14.69 4.43
N LEU A 8 -1.77 -14.04 5.03
CA LEU A 8 -2.24 -12.73 4.59
C LEU A 8 -1.18 -11.64 4.81
N ASN A 9 -0.50 -11.65 5.95
CA ASN A 9 0.58 -10.73 6.26
C ASN A 9 1.77 -10.92 5.30
N SER A 10 2.12 -12.16 4.94
CA SER A 10 3.19 -12.43 3.96
C SER A 10 2.85 -11.93 2.55
N LEU A 11 1.58 -12.05 2.13
CA LEU A 11 1.09 -11.50 0.86
C LEU A 11 1.17 -9.97 0.85
N ILE A 12 0.70 -9.33 1.91
CA ILE A 12 0.77 -7.87 2.07
C ILE A 12 2.22 -7.41 2.03
N LEU A 13 3.10 -8.09 2.76
CA LEU A 13 4.53 -7.76 2.82
C LEU A 13 5.21 -7.92 1.45
N ARG A 14 4.91 -8.99 0.72
CA ARG A 14 5.43 -9.20 -0.64
C ARG A 14 5.09 -8.02 -1.55
N TRP A 15 3.82 -7.61 -1.59
CA TRP A 15 3.39 -6.48 -2.40
C TRP A 15 3.89 -5.13 -1.89
N ALA A 16 4.06 -4.97 -0.58
CA ALA A 16 4.70 -3.81 0.02
C ALA A 16 6.13 -3.65 -0.47
N VAL A 17 6.95 -4.70 -0.38
CA VAL A 17 8.33 -4.70 -0.87
C VAL A 17 8.38 -4.45 -2.37
N LEU A 18 7.54 -5.15 -3.16
CA LEU A 18 7.48 -4.95 -4.61
C LEU A 18 7.08 -3.51 -4.98
N SER A 19 6.16 -2.89 -4.24
CA SER A 19 5.78 -1.49 -4.47
C SER A 19 6.92 -0.53 -4.15
N GLY A 20 7.71 -0.78 -3.09
CA GLY A 20 8.91 0.01 -2.81
C GLY A 20 9.94 -0.12 -3.93
N VAL A 21 10.19 -1.35 -4.42
CA VAL A 21 11.11 -1.57 -5.55
C VAL A 21 10.61 -0.90 -6.84
N ALA A 22 9.30 -0.95 -7.12
CA ALA A 22 8.69 -0.33 -8.28
C ALA A 22 8.87 1.19 -8.33
N ASP A 23 8.93 1.85 -7.16
CA ASP A 23 9.13 3.29 -7.02
C ASP A 23 10.53 3.76 -7.46
N ILE A 24 11.52 2.85 -7.48
CA ILE A 24 12.90 3.14 -7.91
C ILE A 24 12.99 3.35 -9.43
N THR A 25 11.89 3.14 -10.18
CA THR A 25 11.85 3.26 -11.64
C THR A 25 12.24 4.68 -12.10
N PRO A 26 13.28 4.82 -12.96
CA PRO A 26 13.78 6.14 -13.39
C PRO A 26 12.86 6.84 -14.41
N ILE A 27 11.91 6.12 -15.00
CA ILE A 27 10.97 6.65 -15.99
C ILE A 27 9.85 7.43 -15.27
N VAL A 28 9.75 8.73 -15.58
CA VAL A 28 8.75 9.63 -15.00
C VAL A 28 7.33 9.12 -15.28
N GLY A 29 6.55 8.87 -14.23
CA GLY A 29 5.16 8.42 -14.31
C GLY A 29 5.00 6.89 -14.39
N ALA A 30 6.01 6.16 -14.86
CA ALA A 30 5.98 4.70 -14.86
C ALA A 30 6.13 4.12 -13.46
N ASP A 31 6.88 4.79 -12.58
CA ASP A 31 6.97 4.53 -11.15
C ASP A 31 5.58 4.54 -10.48
N VAL A 32 4.81 5.61 -10.69
CA VAL A 32 3.46 5.75 -10.13
C VAL A 32 2.54 4.65 -10.63
N ALA A 33 2.59 4.36 -11.93
CA ALA A 33 1.79 3.30 -12.54
C ALA A 33 2.18 1.90 -12.02
N ALA A 34 3.47 1.64 -11.83
CA ALA A 34 3.97 0.37 -11.30
C ALA A 34 3.59 0.16 -9.82
N VAL A 35 3.69 1.22 -9.00
CA VAL A 35 3.22 1.21 -7.61
C VAL A 35 1.72 0.97 -7.55
N ALA A 36 0.92 1.72 -8.32
CA ALA A 36 -0.52 1.52 -8.39
C ALA A 36 -0.89 0.12 -8.89
N GLY A 37 -0.10 -0.44 -9.82
CA GLY A 37 -0.24 -1.82 -10.30
C GLY A 37 0.00 -2.85 -9.19
N CYS A 38 1.05 -2.68 -8.38
CA CYS A 38 1.32 -3.53 -7.22
C CYS A 38 0.17 -3.48 -6.20
N GLN A 39 -0.30 -2.27 -5.91
CA GLN A 39 -1.41 -2.03 -4.99
C GLN A 39 -2.73 -2.62 -5.49
N LEU A 40 -3.00 -2.52 -6.79
CA LEU A 40 -4.17 -3.10 -7.44
C LEU A 40 -4.11 -4.63 -7.43
N LYS A 41 -2.95 -5.23 -7.72
CA LYS A 41 -2.76 -6.68 -7.65
C LYS A 41 -2.93 -7.21 -6.23
N MET A 42 -2.36 -6.55 -5.23
CA MET A 42 -2.58 -6.87 -3.82
C MET A 42 -4.08 -6.82 -3.46
N PHE A 43 -4.78 -5.77 -3.91
CA PHE A 43 -6.20 -5.60 -3.68
C PHE A 43 -7.02 -6.75 -4.27
N TYR A 44 -6.76 -7.17 -5.52
CA TYR A 44 -7.45 -8.30 -6.14
C TYR A 44 -7.13 -9.62 -5.45
N GLU A 45 -5.86 -9.92 -5.16
CA GLU A 45 -5.50 -11.18 -4.48
C GLU A 45 -6.14 -11.27 -3.09
N MET A 46 -6.21 -10.15 -2.35
CA MET A 46 -6.93 -10.12 -1.08
C MET A 46 -8.44 -10.29 -1.28
N ALA A 47 -9.05 -9.63 -2.28
CA ALA A 47 -10.46 -9.80 -2.60
C ALA A 47 -10.80 -11.28 -2.91
N ASP A 48 -9.94 -11.97 -3.65
CA ASP A 48 -10.06 -13.39 -3.96
C ASP A 48 -9.98 -14.27 -2.70
N ILE A 49 -9.04 -13.97 -1.79
CA ILE A 49 -8.93 -14.68 -0.48
C ILE A 49 -10.21 -14.52 0.34
N TYR A 50 -10.77 -13.30 0.37
CA TYR A 50 -12.01 -13.03 1.10
C TYR A 50 -13.28 -13.47 0.34
N GLN A 51 -13.14 -13.87 -0.93
CA GLN A 51 -14.24 -14.23 -1.84
C GLN A 51 -15.22 -13.06 -2.05
N VAL A 52 -14.67 -11.87 -2.30
CA VAL A 52 -15.42 -10.63 -2.52
C VAL A 52 -15.23 -10.19 -3.96
N SER A 53 -16.33 -9.96 -4.68
CA SER A 53 -16.29 -9.36 -6.02
C SER A 53 -15.96 -7.87 -5.91
N VAL A 54 -14.94 -7.42 -6.64
CA VAL A 54 -14.49 -6.03 -6.64
C VAL A 54 -14.26 -5.50 -8.03
N THR A 55 -14.42 -4.18 -8.19
CA THR A 55 -14.18 -3.48 -9.46
C THR A 55 -12.99 -2.54 -9.35
N LYS A 56 -12.48 -2.09 -10.51
CA LYS A 56 -11.38 -1.12 -10.58
C LYS A 56 -11.79 0.25 -10.04
N GLU A 57 -13.05 0.63 -10.21
CA GLU A 57 -13.64 1.85 -9.68
C GLU A 57 -13.61 1.82 -8.15
N ARG A 58 -13.97 0.67 -7.57
CA ARG A 58 -13.93 0.45 -6.11
C ARG A 58 -12.53 0.54 -5.56
N PHE A 59 -11.56 -0.07 -6.25
CA PHE A 59 -10.14 0.09 -5.91
C PHE A 59 -9.73 1.57 -5.92
N THR A 60 -10.08 2.30 -6.98
CA THR A 60 -9.70 3.71 -7.13
C THR A 60 -10.32 4.59 -6.05
N GLU A 61 -11.59 4.38 -5.72
CA GLU A 61 -12.27 5.08 -4.62
C GLU A 61 -11.61 4.78 -3.27
N LEU A 62 -11.25 3.52 -3.03
CA LEU A 62 -10.60 3.12 -1.80
C LEU A 62 -9.19 3.73 -1.72
N LEU A 63 -8.37 3.57 -2.76
CA LEU A 63 -7.01 4.10 -2.82
C LEU A 63 -6.99 5.62 -2.58
N THR A 64 -7.90 6.37 -3.20
CA THR A 64 -8.02 7.83 -2.99
C THR A 64 -8.44 8.17 -1.56
N THR A 65 -9.37 7.41 -0.98
CA THR A 65 -9.81 7.58 0.42
C THR A 65 -8.67 7.29 1.40
N LEU A 66 -7.92 6.20 1.20
CA LEU A 66 -6.79 5.83 2.06
C LEU A 66 -5.63 6.82 1.91
N ALA A 67 -5.31 7.22 0.68
CA ALA A 67 -4.31 8.25 0.42
C ALA A 67 -4.64 9.56 1.16
N ALA A 68 -5.91 9.98 1.15
CA ALA A 68 -6.37 11.15 1.91
C ALA A 68 -6.21 10.98 3.44
N GLY A 69 -6.27 9.75 3.96
CA GLY A 69 -6.09 9.46 5.39
C GLY A 69 -4.65 9.63 5.90
N VAL A 70 -3.67 9.50 5.00
CA VAL A 70 -2.24 9.74 5.28
C VAL A 70 -1.86 11.23 5.08
N GLY A 71 -2.80 12.04 4.58
CA GLY A 71 -2.62 13.47 4.32
C GLY A 71 -1.99 13.74 2.95
N GLY A 72 -1.64 15.01 2.71
CA GLY A 72 -1.04 15.47 1.45
C GLY A 72 0.27 14.77 1.07
N TRP A 73 0.87 13.95 1.95
CA TRP A 73 2.10 13.21 1.68
C TRP A 73 2.00 12.31 0.45
N ALA A 74 0.88 11.61 0.22
CA ALA A 74 0.72 10.80 -0.99
C ALA A 74 0.72 11.69 -2.25
N VAL A 75 0.06 12.85 -2.17
CA VAL A 75 0.05 13.86 -3.24
C VAL A 75 1.44 14.47 -3.44
N THR A 76 2.21 14.68 -2.37
CA THR A 76 3.59 15.19 -2.43
C THR A 76 4.56 14.13 -2.96
N ALA A 77 4.44 12.86 -2.56
CA ALA A 77 5.32 11.77 -3.00
C ALA A 77 5.15 11.49 -4.50
N PHE A 78 3.90 11.46 -4.99
CA PHE A 78 3.60 11.23 -6.41
C PHE A 78 3.57 12.52 -7.26
N GLY A 79 3.44 13.69 -6.62
CA GLY A 79 3.43 14.99 -7.29
C GLY A 79 4.81 15.65 -7.39
N ALA A 80 5.64 15.55 -6.36
CA ALA A 80 7.00 16.12 -6.35
C ALA A 80 7.96 15.35 -7.26
N THR A 81 7.68 14.08 -7.56
CA THR A 81 8.44 13.23 -8.50
C THR A 81 8.53 13.84 -9.90
N LYS A 82 7.54 14.65 -10.32
CA LYS A 82 7.54 15.33 -11.63
C LYS A 82 8.54 16.48 -11.75
N LEU A 83 8.83 17.17 -10.65
CA LEU A 83 9.76 18.32 -10.66
C LEU A 83 11.20 17.88 -10.34
N ILE A 84 11.37 16.79 -9.60
CA ILE A 84 12.67 16.37 -9.05
C ILE A 84 13.45 15.47 -10.02
N LYS A 85 12.78 14.65 -10.84
CA LYS A 85 13.44 13.79 -11.85
C LYS A 85 14.01 14.56 -13.05
N VAL A 86 13.75 15.88 -13.14
CA VAL A 86 14.23 16.76 -14.22
C VAL A 86 15.54 17.48 -13.85
N TYR A 87 15.87 17.63 -12.55
CA TYR A 87 17.04 18.39 -12.10
C TYR A 87 18.16 17.49 -11.54
N PRO A 88 19.29 17.31 -12.26
CA PRO A 88 20.40 16.49 -11.79
C PRO A 88 21.08 17.19 -10.59
N GLY A 89 20.86 16.67 -9.38
CA GLY A 89 21.47 17.19 -8.15
C GLY A 89 20.59 17.13 -6.90
N ILE A 90 19.25 17.17 -7.05
CA ILE A 90 18.28 17.05 -5.93
C ILE A 90 17.72 15.61 -5.81
N SER A 91 17.97 14.78 -6.83
CA SER A 91 17.41 13.44 -7.00
C SER A 91 17.76 12.41 -5.92
N ASN A 92 18.93 12.51 -5.28
CA ASN A 92 19.47 11.41 -4.48
C ASN A 92 18.74 11.21 -3.15
N VAL A 93 18.33 12.28 -2.45
CA VAL A 93 17.70 12.16 -1.12
C VAL A 93 16.31 11.49 -1.22
N PHE A 94 15.56 11.80 -2.27
CA PHE A 94 14.24 11.19 -2.51
C PHE A 94 14.34 9.73 -2.94
N LEU A 95 15.36 9.36 -3.71
CA LEU A 95 15.59 7.98 -4.15
C LEU A 95 15.82 7.01 -2.97
N TYR A 96 16.37 7.49 -1.85
CA TYR A 96 16.59 6.67 -0.65
C TYR A 96 15.41 6.68 0.33
N TRP A 97 14.66 7.78 0.42
CA TRP A 97 13.59 7.96 1.41
C TRP A 97 12.21 7.52 0.92
N GLN A 98 11.95 7.62 -0.39
CA GLN A 98 10.63 7.34 -0.97
C GLN A 98 10.29 5.84 -1.02
N PRO A 99 11.19 4.93 -1.44
CA PRO A 99 10.85 3.50 -1.54
C PRO A 99 10.40 2.86 -0.21
N PRO A 100 11.07 3.11 0.95
CA PRO A 100 10.60 2.60 2.24
C PRO A 100 9.21 3.13 2.62
N LEU A 101 8.91 4.38 2.30
CA LEU A 101 7.61 4.96 2.60
C LEU A 101 6.50 4.42 1.69
N VAL A 102 6.79 4.17 0.41
CA VAL A 102 5.85 3.52 -0.51
C VAL A 102 5.55 2.09 -0.02
N ALA A 103 6.57 1.35 0.39
CA ALA A 103 6.38 0.04 1.01
C ALA A 103 5.53 0.13 2.30
N ALA A 104 5.82 1.08 3.18
CA ALA A 104 5.03 1.33 4.39
C ALA A 104 3.57 1.67 4.09
N PHE A 105 3.32 2.47 3.05
CA PHE A 105 1.97 2.83 2.63
C PHE A 105 1.19 1.62 2.14
N THR A 106 1.81 0.83 1.26
CA THR A 106 1.20 -0.40 0.72
C THR A 106 0.93 -1.41 1.83
N TRP A 107 1.84 -1.57 2.80
CA TRP A 107 1.60 -2.42 3.96
C TRP A 107 0.43 -1.91 4.81
N ALA A 108 0.39 -0.61 5.11
CA ALA A 108 -0.69 0.00 5.89
C ALA A 108 -2.05 -0.17 5.20
N MET A 109 -2.10 0.01 3.88
CA MET A 109 -3.29 -0.27 3.08
C MET A 109 -3.69 -1.74 3.17
N GLY A 110 -2.74 -2.67 3.08
CA GLY A 110 -3.01 -4.09 3.29
C GLY A 110 -3.66 -4.37 4.65
N GLN A 111 -3.18 -3.73 5.72
CA GLN A 111 -3.80 -3.87 7.04
C GLN A 111 -5.24 -3.33 7.09
N VAL A 112 -5.52 -2.20 6.44
CA VAL A 112 -6.88 -1.68 6.32
C VAL A 112 -7.76 -2.65 5.52
N LEU A 113 -7.22 -3.28 4.49
CA LEU A 113 -7.95 -4.25 3.67
C LEU A 113 -8.38 -5.49 4.45
N LYS A 114 -7.60 -5.92 5.46
CA LYS A 114 -7.99 -7.02 6.36
C LYS A 114 -9.30 -6.76 7.09
N THR A 115 -9.60 -5.50 7.39
CA THR A 115 -10.86 -5.07 8.02
C THR A 115 -11.94 -4.76 6.96
N TYR A 116 -11.53 -4.17 5.83
CA TYR A 116 -12.44 -3.78 4.76
C TYR A 116 -13.18 -4.97 4.14
N PHE A 117 -12.45 -6.00 3.72
CA PHE A 117 -13.05 -7.10 2.96
C PHE A 117 -14.08 -7.93 3.75
N PRO A 118 -13.88 -8.26 5.04
CA PRO A 118 -14.92 -8.87 5.85
C PRO A 118 -16.21 -8.03 5.91
N LEU A 119 -16.09 -6.71 6.07
CA LEU A 119 -17.26 -5.82 6.12
C LEU A 119 -18.03 -5.86 4.79
N ILE A 120 -17.32 -5.80 3.66
CA ILE A 120 -17.97 -5.89 2.34
C ILE A 120 -18.63 -7.26 2.13
N LYS A 121 -17.99 -8.35 2.57
CA LYS A 121 -18.55 -9.70 2.50
C LYS A 121 -19.85 -9.82 3.29
N GLU A 122 -19.94 -9.15 4.42
CA GLU A 122 -21.15 -9.07 5.25
C GLU A 122 -22.22 -8.11 4.69
N GLY A 123 -21.97 -7.48 3.53
CA GLY A 123 -22.88 -6.49 2.93
C GLY A 123 -22.87 -5.14 3.65
N LYS A 124 -21.89 -4.88 4.53
CA LYS A 124 -21.80 -3.64 5.29
C LYS A 124 -20.99 -2.60 4.52
N SER A 125 -21.44 -1.35 4.58
CA SER A 125 -20.63 -0.20 4.17
C SER A 125 -19.67 0.19 5.29
N TRP A 126 -18.51 0.73 4.93
CA TRP A 126 -17.59 1.33 5.89
C TRP A 126 -17.46 2.83 5.57
N ASP A 127 -17.58 3.69 6.59
CA ASP A 127 -17.51 5.13 6.44
C ASP A 127 -16.12 5.62 5.99
N LYS A 128 -16.08 6.64 5.13
CA LYS A 128 -14.82 7.17 4.56
C LYS A 128 -13.93 7.80 5.63
N ASN A 129 -14.48 8.43 6.68
CA ASN A 129 -13.68 9.00 7.76
C ASN A 129 -13.09 7.92 8.64
N ASP A 130 -13.83 6.84 8.88
CA ASP A 130 -13.31 5.68 9.59
C ASP A 130 -12.21 4.96 8.80
N MET A 131 -12.36 4.82 7.48
CA MET A 131 -11.29 4.32 6.61
C MET A 131 -10.04 5.19 6.69
N LYS A 132 -10.19 6.51 6.61
CA LYS A 132 -9.06 7.46 6.76
C LYS A 132 -8.40 7.32 8.12
N LYS A 133 -9.18 7.18 9.19
CA LYS A 133 -8.68 6.98 10.57
C LYS A 133 -7.93 5.67 10.70
N ALA A 134 -8.48 4.57 10.17
CA ALA A 134 -7.84 3.26 10.15
C ALA A 134 -6.52 3.31 9.37
N MET A 135 -6.51 3.96 8.21
CA MET A 135 -5.30 4.15 7.42
C MET A 135 -4.25 4.97 8.18
N ARG A 136 -4.65 6.04 8.84
CA ARG A 136 -3.72 6.85 9.65
C ARG A 136 -3.10 6.05 10.79
N ILE A 137 -3.88 5.19 11.45
CA ILE A 137 -3.39 4.29 12.50
C ILE A 137 -2.40 3.28 11.90
N ALA A 138 -2.81 2.57 10.84
CA ALA A 138 -1.97 1.58 10.17
C ALA A 138 -0.66 2.20 9.63
N TRP A 139 -0.72 3.41 9.08
CA TRP A 139 0.43 4.18 8.63
C TRP A 139 1.39 4.53 9.77
N ASN A 140 0.87 4.97 10.91
CA ASN A 140 1.69 5.26 12.07
C ASN A 140 2.36 4.00 12.63
N SER A 141 1.67 2.87 12.61
CA SER A 141 2.28 1.57 12.93
C SER A 141 3.36 1.21 11.92
N ALA A 142 3.08 1.32 10.62
CA ALA A 142 3.99 0.95 9.52
C ALA A 142 5.36 1.66 9.59
N LYS A 143 5.37 2.92 10.00
CA LYS A 143 6.60 3.70 10.18
C LYS A 143 7.51 3.16 11.31
N ASN A 144 6.94 2.45 12.27
CA ASN A 144 7.63 1.93 13.44
C ASN A 144 7.89 0.41 13.38
N ILE A 145 7.55 -0.25 12.26
CA ILE A 145 7.79 -1.68 12.09
C ILE A 145 9.28 -1.96 11.93
N ASP A 146 9.75 -3.01 12.59
CA ASP A 146 11.03 -3.62 12.26
C ASP A 146 10.89 -4.42 10.95
N TRP A 147 11.07 -3.73 9.83
CA TRP A 147 10.97 -4.31 8.50
C TRP A 147 11.91 -5.49 8.29
N LYS A 148 13.08 -5.51 8.96
CA LYS A 148 14.03 -6.63 8.85
C LYS A 148 13.46 -7.89 9.48
N LYS A 149 12.86 -7.75 10.66
CA LYS A 149 12.19 -8.86 11.36
C LYS A 149 11.04 -9.41 10.53
N GLU A 150 10.21 -8.55 9.96
CA GLU A 150 9.02 -8.97 9.21
C GLU A 150 9.36 -9.63 7.88
N ILE A 151 10.36 -9.11 7.17
CA ILE A 151 10.92 -9.77 5.99
C ILE A 151 11.49 -11.14 6.36
N LYS A 152 12.29 -11.23 7.43
CA LYS A 152 12.87 -12.50 7.87
C LYS A 152 11.80 -13.53 8.21
N ASN A 153 10.77 -13.13 8.96
CA ASN A 153 9.65 -14.00 9.33
C ASN A 153 8.91 -14.54 8.10
N SER A 154 8.74 -13.73 7.06
CA SER A 154 8.04 -14.15 5.83
C SER A 154 8.82 -15.14 4.96
N ILE A 155 10.16 -15.14 5.02
CA ILE A 155 11.03 -16.02 4.21
C ILE A 155 11.09 -17.44 4.79
N HIS A 156 10.80 -17.61 6.08
CA HIS A 156 10.86 -18.91 6.76
C HIS A 156 9.61 -19.79 6.55
N PHE A 157 8.60 -19.31 5.82
CA PHE A 157 7.45 -20.11 5.41
C PHE A 157 7.63 -20.59 3.96
N LYS A 158 8.42 -21.65 3.79
CA LYS A 158 8.42 -22.48 2.57
C LYS A 158 7.69 -23.79 2.85
#